data_AF-A0A4Q0SZM5-F1
#
_entry.id   AF-A0A4Q0SZM5-F1
#
_cell.length_a   1.000
_cell.length_b   1.000
_cell.length_c   1.000
_cell.angle_alpha   90.00
_cell.angle_beta   90.00
_cell.angle_gamma   90.00
#
_symmetry.space_group_name_H-M   'P 1'
#
loop_
_entity.id
_entity.type
_entity.pdbx_description
1 polymer ?
#
loop_
_entity_poly.entity_id
_entity_poly.type
_entity_poly.pdbx_seq_one_letter_code
_entity_poly.pdbx_strand_id
1 'polypeptide(L)'
;MPSRVRTLGICLATLAFSLSAQERTKLPPPPPTFTVGGYQSDYGSIHDAVAAAPGQGAVIRIRPGVYREQVKVVRPNIQLRGDGKDPEKVTLIFSSTQPTLTVTADDFYADTLTIANDGPRENAVALQITGDRAVLHDVRVLGSLTSSPKPSPPEPGK
;
A
#
# COMPACT_ATOMS: atom_id res chain seq x y z
N MET A 1 -21.26 -74.37 -39.67
CA MET A 1 -19.84 -74.04 -39.98
C MET A 1 -19.84 -72.76 -40.83
N PRO A 2 -18.91 -71.78 -40.70
CA PRO A 2 -18.04 -71.33 -39.58
C PRO A 2 -18.49 -69.92 -39.05
N SER A 3 -18.28 -69.52 -37.77
CA SER A 3 -17.08 -68.89 -37.15
C SER A 3 -16.78 -67.46 -37.66
N ARG A 4 -16.31 -66.44 -36.93
CA ARG A 4 -15.91 -66.20 -35.53
C ARG A 4 -15.39 -64.73 -35.49
N VAL A 5 -15.30 -64.15 -34.29
CA VAL A 5 -14.27 -63.15 -33.84
C VAL A 5 -14.51 -61.65 -34.09
N ARG A 6 -14.81 -60.98 -32.96
CA ARG A 6 -14.24 -59.75 -32.35
C ARG A 6 -13.45 -58.79 -33.24
N THR A 7 -13.70 -57.48 -33.10
CA THR A 7 -12.67 -56.47 -32.74
C THR A 7 -13.34 -55.23 -32.15
N LEU A 8 -12.87 -54.86 -30.96
CA LEU A 8 -13.20 -53.66 -30.19
C LEU A 8 -12.29 -52.52 -30.69
N GLY A 9 -12.86 -51.44 -31.25
CA GLY A 9 -12.12 -50.28 -31.72
C GLY A 9 -12.18 -49.12 -30.73
N ILE A 10 -11.15 -49.00 -29.90
CA ILE A 10 -10.84 -47.81 -29.09
C ILE A 10 -10.04 -46.86 -29.99
N CYS A 11 -10.55 -45.66 -30.26
CA CYS A 11 -9.76 -44.52 -30.75
C CYS A 11 -10.19 -43.30 -29.92
N LEU A 12 -9.46 -43.02 -28.83
CA LEU A 12 -8.37 -42.05 -28.74
C LEU A 12 -8.89 -40.60 -28.68
N ALA A 13 -8.76 -40.05 -27.46
CA ALA A 13 -9.14 -38.71 -27.07
C ALA A 13 -8.57 -37.64 -28.01
N THR A 14 -9.43 -36.74 -28.49
CA THR A 14 -9.02 -35.38 -28.86
C THR A 14 -9.60 -34.43 -27.84
N LEU A 15 -8.83 -34.21 -26.78
CA LEU A 15 -9.08 -33.14 -25.81
C LEU A 15 -8.76 -31.81 -26.50
N ALA A 16 -9.65 -31.34 -27.38
CA ALA A 16 -9.58 -29.99 -27.92
C ALA A 16 -10.17 -29.01 -26.90
N PHE A 17 -9.47 -28.84 -25.77
CA PHE A 17 -9.61 -27.67 -24.91
C PHE A 17 -8.34 -26.81 -25.08
N SER A 18 -8.12 -26.31 -26.30
CA SER A 18 -7.32 -25.09 -26.46
C SER A 18 -8.17 -23.91 -26.00
N LEU A 19 -8.26 -23.73 -24.68
CA LEU A 19 -8.81 -22.52 -24.09
C LEU A 19 -7.81 -22.02 -23.05
N SER A 20 -7.45 -20.74 -23.17
CA SER A 20 -6.58 -19.97 -22.26
C SER A 20 -5.13 -19.70 -22.73
N ALA A 21 -4.97 -19.25 -23.97
CA ALA A 21 -3.78 -18.46 -24.34
C ALA A 21 -4.11 -17.06 -24.88
N GLN A 22 -5.38 -16.67 -24.95
CA GLN A 22 -5.79 -15.33 -25.36
C GLN A 22 -6.32 -14.51 -24.18
N GLU A 23 -5.45 -14.15 -23.25
CA GLU A 23 -5.68 -12.96 -22.41
C GLU A 23 -4.38 -12.21 -22.06
N ARG A 24 -3.25 -12.55 -22.68
CA ARG A 24 -1.95 -11.85 -22.47
C ARG A 24 -1.61 -10.86 -23.58
N THR A 25 -2.52 -9.96 -23.96
CA THR A 25 -2.17 -8.88 -24.90
C THR A 25 -2.75 -7.51 -24.56
N LYS A 26 -3.45 -7.34 -23.44
CA LYS A 26 -3.85 -6.01 -22.96
C LYS A 26 -3.13 -5.73 -21.65
N LEU A 27 -2.13 -4.83 -21.70
CA LEU A 27 -1.53 -4.27 -20.47
C LEU A 27 -2.69 -3.85 -19.55
N PRO A 28 -2.71 -4.24 -18.27
CA PRO A 28 -3.74 -3.79 -17.36
C PRO A 28 -3.84 -2.26 -17.47
N PRO A 29 -5.07 -1.70 -17.47
CA PRO A 29 -5.23 -0.26 -17.58
C PRO A 29 -4.42 0.41 -16.45
N PRO A 30 -3.80 1.57 -16.72
CA PRO A 30 -3.08 2.28 -15.68
C PRO A 30 -4.05 2.60 -14.52
N PRO A 31 -3.56 2.58 -13.27
CA PRO A 31 -4.39 2.93 -12.13
C PRO A 31 -4.91 4.37 -12.27
N PRO A 32 -6.13 4.66 -11.78
CA PRO A 32 -6.64 6.03 -11.78
C PRO A 32 -5.73 6.93 -10.95
N THR A 33 -5.65 8.20 -11.34
CA THR A 33 -4.89 9.22 -10.62
C THR A 33 -5.84 10.22 -9.98
N PHE A 34 -5.66 10.47 -8.69
CA PHE A 34 -6.36 11.49 -7.92
C PHE A 34 -5.39 12.58 -7.49
N THR A 35 -5.87 13.82 -7.43
CA THR A 35 -5.13 14.99 -6.96
C THR A 35 -5.67 15.47 -5.62
N VAL A 36 -4.76 15.86 -4.72
CA VAL A 36 -5.11 16.28 -3.35
C VAL A 36 -4.52 17.65 -3.04
N GLY A 37 -5.38 18.55 -2.55
CA GLY A 37 -5.00 19.87 -2.02
C GLY A 37 -4.78 20.97 -3.07
N GLY A 38 -5.05 22.22 -2.69
CA GLY A 38 -5.04 23.37 -3.59
C GLY A 38 -6.29 23.48 -4.48
N TYR A 39 -6.35 24.53 -5.30
CA TYR A 39 -7.49 24.81 -6.18
C TYR A 39 -7.64 23.73 -7.27
N GLN A 40 -8.87 23.29 -7.57
CA GLN A 40 -9.18 22.29 -8.59
C GLN A 40 -8.56 20.90 -8.39
N SER A 41 -8.20 20.54 -7.16
CA SER A 41 -7.89 19.14 -6.85
C SER A 41 -9.16 18.31 -6.69
N ASP A 42 -9.07 17.02 -7.00
CA ASP A 42 -10.18 16.06 -6.87
C ASP A 42 -10.66 15.94 -5.41
N TYR A 43 -9.71 15.99 -4.47
CA TYR A 43 -9.98 15.89 -3.03
C TYR A 43 -9.27 16.98 -2.22
N GLY A 44 -9.90 17.36 -1.11
CA GLY A 44 -9.31 18.28 -0.12
C GLY A 44 -8.40 17.59 0.90
N SER A 45 -8.49 16.26 1.03
CA SER A 45 -7.79 15.46 2.04
C SER A 45 -7.19 14.19 1.42
N ILE A 46 -6.14 13.67 2.06
CA ILE A 46 -5.52 12.39 1.68
C ILE A 46 -6.45 11.24 2.08
N HIS A 47 -7.13 11.34 3.22
CA HIS A 47 -8.11 10.36 3.68
C HIS A 47 -9.19 10.12 2.63
N ASP A 48 -9.83 11.17 2.11
CA ASP A 48 -10.94 11.03 1.17
C ASP A 48 -10.47 10.44 -0.17
N ALA A 49 -9.29 10.84 -0.65
CA ALA A 49 -8.70 10.27 -1.86
C ALA A 49 -8.40 8.77 -1.71
N VAL A 50 -7.83 8.37 -0.56
CA VAL A 50 -7.60 6.94 -0.24
C VAL A 50 -8.93 6.21 -0.12
N ALA A 51 -9.92 6.80 0.55
CA ALA A 51 -11.24 6.22 0.78
C ALA A 51 -12.01 6.01 -0.54
N ALA A 52 -11.85 6.90 -1.52
CA ALA A 52 -12.48 6.84 -2.83
C ALA A 52 -11.75 5.94 -3.84
N ALA A 53 -10.53 5.49 -3.55
CA ALA A 53 -9.77 4.63 -4.45
C ALA A 53 -10.53 3.32 -4.75
N PRO A 54 -10.58 2.87 -6.02
CA PRO A 54 -11.22 1.61 -6.35
C PRO A 54 -10.44 0.42 -5.79
N GLY A 55 -11.05 -0.77 -5.82
CA GLY A 55 -10.47 -1.98 -5.24
C GLY A 55 -9.09 -2.35 -5.80
N GLN A 56 -8.78 -1.96 -7.04
CA GLN A 56 -7.50 -2.22 -7.69
C GLN A 56 -6.38 -1.25 -7.27
N GLY A 57 -6.69 -0.19 -6.52
CA GLY A 57 -5.73 0.84 -6.11
C GLY A 57 -5.80 2.12 -6.94
N ALA A 58 -4.96 3.09 -6.59
CA ALA A 58 -4.92 4.41 -7.21
C ALA A 58 -3.56 5.08 -6.98
N VAL A 59 -3.20 6.01 -7.86
CA VAL A 59 -2.13 6.98 -7.64
C VAL A 59 -2.73 8.25 -7.06
N ILE A 60 -2.26 8.67 -5.89
CA ILE A 60 -2.72 9.87 -5.20
C ILE A 60 -1.58 10.87 -5.22
N ARG A 61 -1.72 11.90 -6.07
CA ARG A 61 -0.77 13.01 -6.19
C ARG A 61 -1.14 14.10 -5.18
N ILE A 62 -0.20 14.43 -4.31
CA ILE A 62 -0.43 15.30 -3.16
C ILE A 62 0.35 16.59 -3.37
N ARG A 63 -0.34 17.71 -3.50
CA ARG A 63 0.31 19.01 -3.68
C ARG A 63 1.05 19.45 -2.40
N PRO A 64 2.04 20.35 -2.50
CA PRO A 64 2.65 20.96 -1.32
C PRO A 64 1.62 21.50 -0.33
N GLY A 65 1.73 21.10 0.93
CA GLY A 65 0.77 21.42 1.98
C GLY A 65 0.99 20.62 3.25
N VAL A 66 0.28 21.03 4.31
CA VAL A 66 0.20 20.30 5.58
C VAL A 66 -1.20 19.71 5.71
N TYR A 67 -1.24 18.39 5.80
CA TYR A 67 -2.45 17.57 5.85
C TYR A 67 -2.58 17.02 7.26
N ARG A 68 -3.45 17.66 8.06
CA ARG A 68 -3.68 17.32 9.47
C ARG A 68 -4.80 16.29 9.62
N GLU A 69 -4.46 15.02 9.46
CA GLU A 69 -5.43 13.92 9.42
C GLU A 69 -4.78 12.57 9.73
N GLN A 70 -5.61 11.61 10.15
CA GLN A 70 -5.20 10.22 10.28
C GLN A 70 -5.72 9.41 9.08
N VAL A 71 -4.84 8.59 8.49
CA VAL A 71 -5.11 7.85 7.25
C VAL A 71 -4.90 6.35 7.45
N LYS A 72 -5.83 5.56 6.92
CA LYS A 72 -5.74 4.09 6.89
C LYS A 72 -5.80 3.59 5.45
N VAL A 73 -4.77 2.87 5.03
CA VAL A 73 -4.66 2.26 3.71
C VAL A 73 -4.94 0.78 3.83
N VAL A 74 -6.15 0.39 3.42
CA VAL A 74 -6.66 -1.00 3.47
C VAL A 74 -6.84 -1.64 2.09
N ARG A 75 -6.63 -0.86 1.02
CA ARG A 75 -6.71 -1.33 -0.38
C ARG A 75 -5.31 -1.49 -0.95
N PRO A 76 -5.07 -2.55 -1.75
CA PRO A 76 -3.75 -2.78 -2.33
C PRO A 76 -3.42 -1.75 -3.40
N ASN A 77 -2.13 -1.66 -3.75
CA ASN A 77 -1.62 -0.82 -4.85
C ASN A 77 -1.94 0.69 -4.71
N ILE A 78 -2.13 1.17 -3.49
CA ILE A 78 -2.26 2.60 -3.21
C ILE A 78 -0.88 3.24 -3.26
N GLN A 79 -0.78 4.33 -4.02
CA GLN A 79 0.46 5.09 -4.16
C GLN A 79 0.25 6.52 -3.67
N LEU A 80 0.89 6.92 -2.58
CA LEU A 80 0.93 8.31 -2.13
C LEU A 80 2.18 8.98 -2.71
N ARG A 81 2.00 10.00 -3.55
CA ARG A 81 3.12 10.68 -4.22
C ARG A 81 3.03 12.18 -3.99
N GLY A 82 4.01 12.74 -3.27
CA GLY A 82 4.12 14.18 -3.15
C GLY A 82 4.53 14.82 -4.49
N ASP A 83 3.93 15.96 -4.81
CA ASP A 83 4.32 16.75 -5.95
C ASP A 83 5.58 17.56 -5.63
N GLY A 84 6.63 17.36 -6.43
CA GLY A 84 7.89 18.10 -6.30
C GLY A 84 9.08 17.17 -6.16
N LYS A 85 10.14 17.67 -5.51
CA LYS A 85 11.39 16.95 -5.23
C LYS A 85 11.85 17.08 -3.78
N ASP A 86 11.02 17.72 -2.95
CA ASP A 86 11.36 18.04 -1.56
C ASP A 86 10.27 17.43 -0.66
N PRO A 87 10.59 16.35 0.07
CA PRO A 87 9.63 15.65 0.91
C PRO A 87 9.16 16.48 2.12
N GLU A 88 9.79 17.62 2.42
CA GLU A 88 9.32 18.54 3.46
C GLU A 88 8.12 19.38 2.99
N LYS A 89 7.90 19.50 1.68
CA LYS A 89 6.80 20.32 1.13
C LYS A 89 5.43 19.66 1.26
N VAL A 90 5.38 18.35 1.44
CA VAL A 90 4.15 17.58 1.65
C VAL A 90 4.24 16.91 3.01
N THR A 91 3.43 17.35 3.96
CA THR A 91 3.44 16.80 5.33
C THR A 91 2.08 16.24 5.71
N LEU A 92 1.99 14.93 5.89
CA LEU A 92 0.89 14.25 6.56
C LEU A 92 1.20 14.17 8.05
N ILE A 93 0.39 14.79 8.91
CA ILE A 93 0.67 14.89 10.34
C ILE A 93 -0.59 14.73 11.18
N PHE A 94 -0.48 14.09 12.35
CA PHE A 94 -1.57 14.02 13.31
C PHE A 94 -1.04 13.88 14.74
N SER A 95 -1.72 14.51 15.69
CA SER A 95 -1.33 14.44 17.11
C SER A 95 -2.20 13.41 17.81
N SER A 96 -1.70 12.17 17.94
CA SER A 96 -2.43 11.12 18.68
C SER A 96 -1.50 10.02 19.20
N THR A 97 -2.03 9.18 20.09
CA THR A 97 -1.35 7.94 20.53
C THR A 97 -1.47 6.79 19.53
N GLN A 98 -2.20 6.99 18.43
CA GLN A 98 -2.35 6.04 17.33
C GLN A 98 -1.45 6.45 16.15
N PRO A 99 -1.11 5.53 15.23
CA PRO A 99 -0.36 5.87 14.03
C PRO A 99 -1.03 6.98 13.20
N THR A 100 -0.26 7.93 12.67
CA THR A 100 -0.78 8.91 11.69
C THR A 100 -1.18 8.21 10.40
N LEU A 101 -0.32 7.31 9.89
CA LEU A 101 -0.60 6.47 8.73
C LEU A 101 -0.53 5.00 9.13
N THR A 102 -1.63 4.26 8.92
CA THR A 102 -1.66 2.79 9.04
C THR A 102 -1.83 2.18 7.66
N VAL A 103 -0.96 1.24 7.29
CA VAL A 103 -1.01 0.51 6.02
C VAL A 103 -1.12 -0.98 6.30
N THR A 104 -2.27 -1.57 6.01
CA THR A 104 -2.48 -3.02 6.15
C THR A 104 -2.52 -3.73 4.81
N ALA A 105 -2.46 -3.00 3.70
CA ALA A 105 -2.59 -3.54 2.37
C ALA A 105 -1.24 -3.77 1.68
N ASP A 106 -1.24 -4.73 0.76
CA ASP A 106 -0.09 -5.07 -0.07
C ASP A 106 0.23 -4.00 -1.12
N ASP A 107 1.49 -4.00 -1.56
CA ASP A 107 1.97 -3.18 -2.68
C ASP A 107 1.74 -1.67 -2.48
N PHE A 108 1.78 -1.23 -1.22
CA PHE A 108 1.74 0.19 -0.89
C PHE A 108 3.03 0.89 -1.36
N TYR A 109 2.87 2.06 -1.96
CA TYR A 109 3.99 2.90 -2.38
C TYR A 109 3.84 4.31 -1.82
N ALA A 110 4.91 4.86 -1.26
CA ALA A 110 4.98 6.25 -0.85
C ALA A 110 6.24 6.91 -1.42
N ASP A 111 6.09 8.13 -1.97
CA ASP A 111 7.17 8.87 -2.61
C ASP A 111 7.13 10.37 -2.30
N THR A 112 8.28 10.92 -1.90
CA THR A 112 8.52 12.37 -1.74
C THR A 112 7.52 13.04 -0.77
N LEU A 113 7.42 12.56 0.48
CA LEU A 113 6.59 13.19 1.51
C LEU A 113 7.09 12.96 2.94
N THR A 114 6.62 13.78 3.88
CA THR A 114 6.81 13.63 5.32
C THR A 114 5.56 13.03 5.96
N ILE A 115 5.72 11.98 6.75
CA ILE A 115 4.70 11.39 7.61
C ILE A 115 5.14 11.64 9.06
N ALA A 116 4.33 12.36 9.82
CA ALA A 116 4.68 12.78 11.17
C ALA A 116 3.58 12.46 12.19
N ASN A 117 3.96 12.22 13.44
CA ASN A 117 3.06 12.23 14.57
C ASN A 117 3.63 13.15 15.66
N ASP A 118 2.91 14.24 15.94
CA ASP A 118 3.24 15.27 16.93
C ASP A 118 2.48 15.07 18.25
N GLY A 119 2.00 13.85 18.50
CA GLY A 119 1.37 13.43 19.73
C GLY A 119 2.34 13.28 20.92
N PRO A 120 1.88 12.68 22.04
CA PRO A 120 2.69 12.52 23.24
C PRO A 120 4.00 11.76 22.96
N ARG A 121 5.13 12.27 23.48
CA ARG A 121 6.47 11.70 23.24
C ARG A 121 6.60 10.21 23.56
N GLU A 122 5.85 9.73 24.54
CA GLU A 122 5.90 8.33 24.96
C GLU A 122 5.33 7.37 23.91
N ASN A 123 4.40 7.86 23.08
CA ASN A 123 3.72 7.04 22.07
C ASN A 123 3.13 7.92 20.97
N ALA A 124 3.95 8.27 19.97
CA ALA A 124 3.62 9.02 18.78
C ALA A 124 4.15 8.27 17.55
N VAL A 125 3.51 7.14 17.22
CA VAL A 125 3.82 6.37 16.01
C VAL A 125 3.45 7.19 14.78
N ALA A 126 4.39 7.47 13.89
CA ALA A 126 4.08 8.17 12.63
C ALA A 126 3.50 7.22 11.58
N LEU A 127 4.08 6.04 11.45
CA LEU A 127 3.78 5.08 10.40
C LEU A 127 3.76 3.66 10.97
N GLN A 128 2.69 2.93 10.70
CA GLN A 128 2.58 1.51 10.96
C GLN A 128 2.25 0.78 9.65
N ILE A 129 3.08 -0.20 9.28
CA ILE A 129 2.89 -1.02 8.08
C ILE A 129 2.84 -2.48 8.49
N THR A 130 1.81 -3.20 8.05
CA THR A 130 1.68 -4.66 8.20
C THR A 130 1.39 -5.38 6.89
N GLY A 131 1.19 -4.65 5.79
CA GLY A 131 1.01 -5.23 4.46
C GLY A 131 2.34 -5.58 3.78
N ASP A 132 2.29 -6.49 2.81
CA ASP A 132 3.50 -6.98 2.14
C ASP A 132 3.95 -6.05 1.00
N ARG A 133 5.26 -6.05 0.72
CA ARG A 133 5.87 -5.35 -0.43
C ARG A 133 5.65 -3.83 -0.43
N ALA A 134 5.53 -3.23 0.75
CA ALA A 134 5.50 -1.78 0.87
C ALA A 134 6.85 -1.15 0.47
N VAL A 135 6.80 -0.05 -0.28
CA VAL A 135 7.98 0.71 -0.72
C VAL A 135 7.85 2.16 -0.26
N LEU A 136 8.89 2.66 0.42
CA LEU A 136 9.03 4.05 0.81
C LEU A 136 10.23 4.64 0.07
N HIS A 137 10.02 5.64 -0.77
CA HIS A 137 11.06 6.30 -1.56
C HIS A 137 11.09 7.79 -1.23
N ASP A 138 12.23 8.34 -0.81
CA ASP A 138 12.32 9.75 -0.41
C ASP A 138 11.24 10.19 0.61
N VAL A 139 11.02 9.34 1.63
CA VAL A 139 10.02 9.59 2.68
C VAL A 139 10.70 9.94 4.00
N ARG A 140 10.19 10.96 4.68
CA ARG A 140 10.58 11.31 6.06
C ARG A 140 9.54 10.76 7.03
N VAL A 141 9.97 9.99 8.02
CA VAL A 141 9.08 9.43 9.05
C VAL A 141 9.46 10.01 10.41
N LEU A 142 8.60 10.83 11.00
CA LEU A 142 8.89 11.63 12.19
C LEU A 142 7.92 11.30 13.32
N GLY A 143 8.36 10.54 14.33
CA GLY A 143 7.56 10.18 15.49
C GLY A 143 8.41 10.04 16.75
N SER A 144 7.78 9.67 17.85
CA SER A 144 8.46 9.45 19.14
C SER A 144 7.90 8.22 19.82
N LEU A 145 8.76 7.31 20.26
CA LEU A 145 8.38 6.07 20.93
C LEU A 145 9.37 5.89 22.08
N THR A 146 8.90 5.85 23.33
CA THR A 146 9.79 5.51 24.44
C THR A 146 9.76 4.01 24.65
N SER A 147 10.85 3.32 24.33
CA SER A 147 11.12 2.01 24.94
C SER A 147 11.69 2.26 26.33
N SER A 148 11.08 1.70 27.39
CA SER A 148 11.65 1.78 28.74
C SER A 148 13.12 1.32 28.75
N PRO A 149 13.99 1.88 29.63
CA PRO A 149 15.37 1.44 29.74
C PRO A 149 15.42 -0.07 30.01
N LYS A 150 16.20 -0.81 29.21
CA LYS A 150 16.55 -2.19 29.54
C LYS A 150 17.25 -2.14 30.91
N PRO A 151 16.81 -2.90 31.94
CA PRO A 151 17.50 -2.91 33.21
C PRO A 151 18.95 -3.34 32.97
N SER A 152 19.90 -2.59 33.52
CA SER A 152 21.32 -2.93 33.48
C SER A 152 21.49 -4.34 34.07
N PRO A 153 22.37 -5.19 33.49
CA PRO A 153 22.78 -6.42 34.16
C PRO A 153 23.24 -6.08 35.59
N PRO A 154 22.96 -6.93 36.59
CA PRO A 154 23.52 -6.73 37.91
C PRO A 154 25.05 -6.60 37.80
N GLU A 155 25.63 -5.58 38.43
CA GLU A 155 27.09 -5.47 38.51
C GLU A 155 27.65 -6.73 39.18
N PRO A 156 28.78 -7.30 38.69
CA PRO A 156 29.46 -8.38 39.38
C PRO A 156 29.78 -7.94 40.82
N GLY A 157 29.35 -8.76 41.78
CA GLY A 157 29.34 -8.42 43.21
C GLY A 157 30.67 -7.86 43.72
N LYS A 158 30.56 -6.83 44.57
CA LYS A 158 31.63 -6.44 45.50
C LYS A 158 31.78 -7.49 46.60
#